data_AF-A0A3B9X422-F1
#
_entry.id   AF-A0A3B9X422-F1
#
_cell.length_a   1.000
_cell.length_b   1.000
_cell.length_c   1.000
_cell.angle_alpha   90.00
_cell.angle_beta   90.00
_cell.angle_gamma   90.00
#
_symmetry.space_group_name_H-M   'P 1'
#
loop_
_entity.id
_entity.type
_entity.pdbx_description
1 polymer ?
#
loop_
_entity_poly.entity_id
_entity_poly.type
_entity_poly.pdbx_seq_one_letter_code
_entity_poly.pdbx_strand_id
1 'polypeptide(L)'
;MSSAVANVAEEAKLNFTAHDLRRTAATTASEHGFTRDQIGRLLNHSDGNVTDGYIQKTASAFLPILEVIERHILGQDIDDAHPEDPPMELPSSFD
;
A
#
# COMPACT_ATOMS: atom_id res chain seq x y z
N MET A 1 -0.76 14.49 -15.82
CA MET A 1 0.01 13.22 -15.74
C MET A 1 1.44 13.59 -15.40
N SER A 2 2.04 12.97 -14.37
CA SER A 2 3.45 13.20 -14.05
C SER A 2 4.33 12.71 -15.21
N SER A 3 5.32 13.52 -15.63
CA SER A 3 6.25 13.15 -16.71
C SER A 3 7.04 11.89 -16.39
N ALA A 4 7.35 11.64 -15.11
CA ALA A 4 8.03 10.43 -14.69
C ALA A 4 7.22 9.16 -14.98
N VAL A 5 5.92 9.16 -14.68
CA VAL A 5 5.03 8.01 -14.92
C VAL A 5 4.90 7.73 -16.42
N ALA A 6 4.79 8.79 -17.23
CA ALA A 6 4.73 8.66 -18.68
C ALA A 6 6.02 8.05 -19.27
N ASN A 7 7.19 8.52 -18.81
CA ASN A 7 8.48 8.00 -19.27
C ASN A 7 8.66 6.52 -18.91
N VAL A 8 8.27 6.12 -17.69
CA VAL A 8 8.36 4.71 -17.27
C VAL A 8 7.39 3.83 -18.06
N ALA A 9 6.17 4.31 -18.33
CA ALA A 9 5.20 3.60 -19.15
C ALA A 9 5.72 3.36 -20.57
N GLU A 10 6.35 4.36 -21.18
CA GLU A 10 6.98 4.27 -22.50
C GLU A 10 8.14 3.26 -22.50
N GLU A 11 9.07 3.36 -21.55
CA GLU A 11 10.23 2.47 -21.45
C GLU A 11 9.83 1.02 -21.19
N ALA A 12 8.86 0.81 -20.29
CA ALA A 12 8.32 -0.52 -19.98
C ALA A 12 7.48 -1.10 -21.13
N LYS A 13 7.13 -0.29 -22.16
CA LYS A 13 6.20 -0.65 -23.24
C LYS A 13 4.84 -1.09 -22.71
N LEU A 14 4.40 -0.48 -21.60
CA LEU A 14 3.13 -0.75 -20.95
C LEU A 14 2.28 0.51 -20.95
N ASN A 15 1.00 0.38 -21.26
CA ASN A 15 0.07 1.51 -21.20
C ASN A 15 -0.62 1.56 -19.84
N PHE A 16 -0.09 2.37 -18.92
CA PHE A 16 -0.70 2.59 -17.61
C PHE A 16 -0.58 4.06 -17.17
N THR A 17 -1.46 4.45 -16.24
CA THR A 17 -1.48 5.78 -15.65
C THR A 17 -1.20 5.72 -14.15
N ALA A 18 -0.98 6.88 -13.52
CA ALA A 18 -0.86 6.97 -12.07
C ALA A 18 -2.14 6.47 -11.34
N HIS A 19 -3.31 6.56 -12.00
CA HIS A 19 -4.55 6.04 -11.45
C HIS A 19 -4.56 4.51 -11.44
N ASP A 20 -3.99 3.87 -12.45
CA ASP A 20 -3.89 2.40 -12.53
C ASP A 20 -2.93 1.86 -11.46
N LEU A 21 -1.84 2.59 -11.17
CA LEU A 21 -0.95 2.28 -10.03
C LEU A 21 -1.69 2.35 -8.69
N ARG A 22 -2.49 3.41 -8.49
CA ARG A 22 -3.33 3.57 -7.28
C ARG A 22 -4.34 2.42 -7.14
N ARG A 23 -4.96 1.98 -8.25
CA ARG A 23 -5.88 0.84 -8.27
C ARG A 23 -5.16 -0.47 -7.95
N THR A 24 -3.97 -0.67 -8.51
CA THR A 24 -3.13 -1.85 -8.25
C THR A 24 -2.82 -1.97 -6.76
N ALA A 25 -2.32 -0.89 -6.13
CA ALA A 25 -2.05 -0.87 -4.69
C ALA A 25 -3.30 -1.16 -3.84
N ALA A 26 -4.47 -0.62 -4.22
CA ALA A 26 -5.74 -0.88 -3.54
C ALA A 26 -6.17 -2.35 -3.64
N THR A 27 -6.07 -2.92 -4.84
CA THR A 27 -6.44 -4.32 -5.12
C THR A 27 -5.53 -5.26 -4.35
N THR A 28 -4.21 -5.08 -4.43
CA THR A 28 -3.23 -5.91 -3.71
C THR A 28 -3.48 -5.84 -2.20
N ALA A 29 -3.70 -4.65 -1.64
CA ALA A 29 -4.02 -4.53 -0.22
C ALA A 29 -5.32 -5.28 0.16
N SER A 30 -6.35 -5.21 -0.70
CA SER A 30 -7.60 -5.94 -0.47
C SER A 30 -7.42 -7.46 -0.54
N GLU A 31 -6.55 -7.95 -1.44
CA GLU A 31 -6.24 -9.39 -1.59
C GLU A 31 -5.52 -9.94 -0.35
N HIS A 32 -4.73 -9.09 0.33
CA HIS A 32 -4.06 -9.42 1.59
C HIS A 32 -4.91 -9.13 2.85
N GLY A 33 -6.20 -8.86 2.68
CA GLY A 33 -7.16 -8.77 3.78
C GLY A 33 -7.23 -7.43 4.52
N PHE A 34 -6.60 -6.38 3.99
CA PHE A 34 -6.73 -5.04 4.58
C PHE A 34 -8.15 -4.47 4.37
N THR A 35 -8.64 -3.78 5.39
CA THR A 35 -9.99 -3.20 5.37
C THR A 35 -10.07 -2.00 4.43
N ARG A 36 -11.28 -1.71 3.95
CA ARG A 36 -11.56 -0.53 3.12
C ARG A 36 -11.14 0.78 3.78
N ASP A 37 -11.26 0.88 5.11
CA ASP A 37 -10.81 2.03 5.89
C ASP A 37 -9.27 2.15 5.86
N GLN A 38 -8.55 1.07 6.15
CA GLN A 38 -7.07 1.04 6.07
C GLN A 38 -6.57 1.41 4.67
N ILE A 39 -7.19 0.88 3.62
CA ILE A 39 -6.85 1.19 2.22
C ILE A 39 -7.19 2.66 1.91
N GLY A 40 -8.34 3.16 2.37
CA GLY A 40 -8.73 4.57 2.21
C GLY A 40 -7.74 5.53 2.86
N ARG A 41 -7.26 5.20 4.07
CA ARG A 41 -6.22 5.96 4.78
C ARG A 41 -4.88 5.93 4.04
N LEU A 42 -4.43 4.75 3.60
CA LEU A 42 -3.20 4.58 2.82
C LEU A 42 -3.20 5.47 1.56
N LEU A 43 -4.32 5.46 0.84
CA LEU A 43 -4.46 6.22 -0.41
C LEU A 43 -4.84 7.69 -0.18
N ASN A 44 -4.92 8.12 1.08
CA ASN A 44 -5.36 9.45 1.51
C ASN A 44 -6.63 9.89 0.76
N HIS A 45 -7.60 8.98 0.62
CA HIS A 45 -8.85 9.25 -0.08
C HIS A 45 -9.74 10.18 0.78
N SER A 46 -10.31 11.21 0.16
CA SER A 46 -10.94 12.35 0.84
C SER A 46 -12.34 12.09 1.41
N ASP A 47 -12.79 10.84 1.49
CA ASP A 47 -14.13 10.48 2.00
C ASP A 47 -14.25 10.53 3.55
N GLY A 48 -13.21 11.02 4.25
CA GLY A 48 -13.16 11.03 5.71
C GLY A 48 -13.89 12.21 6.35
N ASN A 49 -14.74 11.91 7.34
CA ASN A 49 -15.42 12.89 8.17
C ASN A 49 -14.40 13.68 9.02
N VAL A 50 -14.77 14.82 9.63
CA VAL A 50 -13.84 15.64 10.47
C VAL A 50 -13.16 14.80 11.58
N THR A 51 -13.81 13.72 12.00
CA THR A 51 -13.30 12.72 12.96
C THR A 51 -12.07 11.95 12.48
N ASP A 52 -11.90 11.71 11.17
CA ASP A 52 -10.72 11.02 10.60
C ASP A 52 -9.44 11.85 10.64
N GLY A 53 -9.56 13.16 10.90
CA GLY A 53 -8.43 14.04 11.18
C GLY A 53 -7.76 13.79 12.54
N TYR A 54 -8.44 13.10 13.47
CA TYR A 54 -7.92 12.80 14.82
C TYR A 54 -7.14 11.49 14.90
N ILE A 55 -7.34 10.57 13.96
CA ILE A 55 -6.57 9.33 13.92
C ILE A 55 -5.18 9.71 13.40
N GLN A 56 -4.18 9.59 14.27
CA GLN A 56 -2.81 9.91 13.93
C GLN A 56 -2.38 9.09 12.70
N LYS A 57 -2.24 9.77 11.56
CA LYS A 57 -1.63 9.26 10.32
C LYS A 57 -0.14 9.04 10.55
N THR A 58 0.20 8.16 11.48
CA THR A 58 1.58 7.81 11.80
C THR A 58 2.09 6.88 10.72
N ALA A 59 3.30 7.11 10.23
CA ALA A 59 3.95 6.25 9.24
C ALA A 59 3.90 4.77 9.67
N SER A 60 4.00 4.49 10.97
CA SER A 60 3.89 3.16 11.57
C SER A 60 2.60 2.40 11.25
N ALA A 61 1.47 3.08 11.02
CA ALA A 61 0.23 2.42 10.65
C ALA A 61 0.18 2.01 9.16
N PHE A 62 0.98 2.67 8.31
CA PHE A 62 1.01 2.41 6.86
C PHE A 62 2.13 1.47 6.44
N LEU A 63 3.23 1.45 7.19
CA LEU A 63 4.40 0.62 6.88
C LEU A 63 4.05 -0.86 6.68
N PRO A 64 3.26 -1.53 7.54
CA PRO A 64 2.91 -2.93 7.32
C PRO A 64 2.13 -3.16 6.03
N ILE A 65 1.26 -2.22 5.66
CA ILE A 65 0.45 -2.31 4.42
C ILE A 65 1.35 -2.13 3.19
N LEU A 66 2.27 -1.17 3.25
CA LEU A 66 3.23 -0.90 2.17
C LEU A 66 4.20 -2.06 1.97
N GLU A 67 4.73 -2.63 3.05
CA GLU A 67 5.64 -3.78 3.00
C GLU A 67 4.97 -5.00 2.36
N VAL A 68 3.71 -5.28 2.68
CA VAL A 68 2.96 -6.38 2.06
C VAL A 68 2.74 -6.12 0.56
N ILE A 69 2.38 -4.89 0.18
CA ILE A 69 2.23 -4.52 -1.24
C ILE A 69 3.57 -4.66 -1.97
N GLU A 70 4.66 -4.18 -1.38
CA GLU A 70 6.02 -4.25 -1.93
C GLU A 70 6.44 -5.70 -2.15
N ARG A 71 6.38 -6.55 -1.12
CA ARG A 71 6.76 -7.97 -1.21
C ARG A 71 5.98 -8.69 -2.30
N HIS A 72 4.67 -8.44 -2.38
CA HIS A 72 3.81 -9.04 -3.41
C HIS A 72 4.18 -8.59 -4.83
N ILE A 73 4.40 -7.28 -5.05
CA ILE A 73 4.72 -6.74 -6.38
C ILE A 73 6.12 -7.15 -6.83
N LEU A 74 7.10 -7.17 -5.91
CA LEU A 74 8.48 -7.49 -6.22
C LEU A 74 8.76 -9.01 -6.22
N GLY A 75 7.78 -9.84 -5.86
CA GLY A 75 7.95 -11.28 -5.79
C GLY A 75 9.00 -11.70 -4.76
N GLN A 76 9.19 -10.90 -3.71
CA GLN A 76 9.99 -11.31 -2.56
C GLN A 76 9.14 -12.31 -1.78
N ASP A 77 9.61 -13.56 -1.66
CA ASP A 77 8.91 -14.56 -0.89
C ASP A 77 8.73 -14.03 0.55
N ILE A 78 7.60 -14.33 1.20
CA ILE A 78 7.42 -13.99 2.63
C ILE A 78 8.52 -14.66 3.49
N ASP A 79 9.14 -15.71 2.94
CA ASP A 79 10.25 -16.47 3.48
C ASP A 79 11.64 -15.84 3.21
N ASP A 80 11.75 -14.84 2.32
CA ASP A 80 12.94 -13.98 2.16
C ASP A 80 12.96 -12.87 3.23
N ALA A 81 12.37 -13.13 4.40
CA ALA A 81 12.70 -12.38 5.60
C ALA A 81 14.22 -12.46 5.77
N HIS A 82 14.91 -11.34 5.60
CA HIS A 82 16.29 -11.24 6.00
C HIS A 82 16.33 -11.74 7.45
N PRO A 83 17.26 -12.61 7.88
CA PRO A 83 17.24 -13.18 9.23
C PRO A 83 17.30 -12.14 10.37
N GLU A 84 17.49 -10.86 10.02
CA GLU A 84 17.52 -9.68 10.88
C GLU A 84 16.15 -8.95 10.95
N ASP A 85 15.23 -9.23 10.02
CA ASP A 85 13.91 -8.60 9.98
C ASP A 85 13.02 -9.24 11.05
N PRO A 86 12.49 -8.45 12.01
CA PRO A 86 11.59 -8.98 13.02
C PRO A 86 10.34 -9.55 12.32
N PRO A 87 9.79 -10.68 12.80
CA PRO A 87 8.55 -11.22 12.26
C PRO A 87 7.49 -10.13 12.32
N MET A 88 6.84 -9.89 11.18
CA MET A 88 5.75 -8.92 11.07
C MET A 88 4.62 -9.40 11.98
N GLU A 89 4.55 -8.87 13.20
CA GLU A 89 3.37 -9.00 14.04
C GLU A 89 2.25 -8.22 13.34
N LEU A 90 1.39 -8.95 12.61
CA LEU A 90 0.13 -8.40 12.16
C LEU A 90 -0.54 -7.78 13.39
N PRO A 91 -0.94 -6.50 13.35
CA PRO A 91 -1.56 -5.88 14.51
C PRO A 91 -2.76 -6.74 14.91
N SER A 92 -2.65 -7.37 16.08
CA SER A 92 -3.76 -8.11 16.68
C SER A 92 -4.91 -7.12 16.75
N SER A 93 -5.99 -7.43 16.05
CA SER A 93 -7.30 -6.78 16.08
C SER A 93 -7.39 -5.71 17.18
N PHE A 94 -7.42 -4.44 16.78
CA PHE A 94 -7.79 -3.36 17.68
C PHE A 94 -9.26 -3.60 18.10
N ASP A 95 -9.46 -3.97 19.37
CA ASP A 95 -10.77 -3.95 20.04
C ASP A 95 -11.36 -2.53 20.08
#